data_AF-A0A645AFD4-F1
#
_entry.id   AF-A0A645AFD4-F1
#
_cell.length_a   1.000
_cell.length_b   1.000
_cell.length_c   1.000
_cell.angle_alpha   90.00
_cell.angle_beta   90.00
_cell.angle_gamma   90.00
#
_symmetry.space_group_name_H-M   'P 1'
#
loop_
_entity.id
_entity.type
_entity.pdbx_description
1 polymer ?
#
loop_
_entity_poly.entity_id
_entity_poly.type
_entity_poly.pdbx_seq_one_letter_code
_entity_poly.pdbx_strand_id
1 'polypeptide(L)'
;MAKWWAEWYESKKNDFINKYDKSIIKGLRDLQDQGAIEMMTCGATHGYFPLLGYDKSINLQVRAATNNYQKHFGRKPRGMWLPECAYRPSYEWQSMIPVAPFNQKHLRRGAEQILAENEIFYFVTDEDLLKRSAPIGRFLDNNRENFVHINSPDFKPVPWNFDKTPVNLYEVSSSEKVEYGTAVAFTRHHGIAMQVWSGSIGYPAEPDYLDFHKTNYPSRLRYWRVTDAKADMMYKTLYHPDWIWDKINLQVNHFIHQIENTSNYYKNLTGKDTTICLPFDTELFGHWWFEGPEFIRNLCKGLSHSPYVKMATAAEQLFLQKPREVVSLPEGSWGENNNHDVWSNEGNKWTWTYIYDDELRLNNILNANPVNQLNKLERRILTQALRELMLLQSSDWQFLIHTNSAKDYAEQRFSFHHSDFNKLCDLFEKYKNQDVLEIHDNNYLEATEKRNSPFQELELEWWKD
;
A
#
# COMPACT_ATOMS: atom_id res chain seq x y z
N MET A 1 -17.61 -12.72 -30.50
CA MET A 1 -16.52 -12.28 -29.61
C MET A 1 -15.75 -11.05 -30.09
N ALA A 2 -15.14 -11.01 -31.28
CA ALA A 2 -14.40 -9.81 -31.72
C ALA A 2 -15.26 -8.52 -31.75
N LYS A 3 -16.48 -8.60 -32.28
CA LYS A 3 -17.46 -7.49 -32.25
C LYS A 3 -17.76 -7.01 -30.82
N TRP A 4 -17.94 -7.95 -29.89
CA TRP A 4 -18.20 -7.64 -28.48
C TRP A 4 -17.05 -6.87 -27.83
N TRP A 5 -15.79 -7.24 -28.10
CA TRP A 5 -14.64 -6.47 -27.62
C TRP A 5 -14.58 -5.06 -28.21
N ALA A 6 -14.87 -4.90 -29.50
CA ALA A 6 -14.90 -3.59 -30.14
C ALA A 6 -15.94 -2.68 -29.47
N GLU A 7 -17.15 -3.20 -29.22
CA GLU A 7 -18.21 -2.49 -28.51
C GLU A 7 -17.82 -2.17 -27.07
N TRP A 8 -17.18 -3.11 -26.37
CA TRP A 8 -16.72 -2.93 -25.00
C TRP A 8 -15.66 -1.81 -24.89
N TYR A 9 -14.62 -1.83 -25.72
CA TYR A 9 -13.56 -0.82 -25.70
C TYR A 9 -14.07 0.56 -26.15
N GLU A 10 -14.97 0.61 -27.14
CA GLU A 10 -15.59 1.87 -27.55
C GLU A 10 -16.43 2.46 -26.40
N SER A 11 -17.18 1.63 -25.68
CA SER A 11 -17.90 2.03 -24.47
C SER A 11 -16.96 2.56 -23.38
N LYS A 12 -15.86 1.85 -23.07
CA LYS A 12 -14.89 2.32 -22.06
C LYS A 12 -14.18 3.62 -22.47
N LYS A 13 -13.85 3.77 -23.74
CA LYS A 13 -13.29 5.01 -24.29
C LYS A 13 -14.28 6.16 -24.18
N ASN A 14 -15.55 5.92 -24.49
CA ASN A 14 -16.61 6.90 -24.32
C ASN A 14 -16.78 7.31 -22.84
N ASP A 15 -16.77 6.37 -21.91
CA ASP A 15 -16.80 6.66 -20.47
C ASP A 15 -15.60 7.53 -20.07
N PHE A 16 -14.38 7.15 -20.48
CA PHE A 16 -13.18 7.91 -20.15
C PHE A 16 -13.23 9.35 -20.68
N ILE A 17 -13.66 9.55 -21.92
CA ILE A 17 -13.71 10.87 -22.55
C ILE A 17 -14.88 11.70 -22.03
N ASN A 18 -16.10 11.16 -22.07
CA ASN A 18 -17.32 11.94 -21.91
C ASN A 18 -17.88 11.91 -20.48
N LYS A 19 -17.65 10.83 -19.72
CA LYS A 19 -18.11 10.72 -18.33
C LYS A 19 -17.06 11.21 -17.34
N TYR A 20 -15.80 10.83 -17.54
CA TYR A 20 -14.71 11.13 -16.61
C TYR A 20 -13.78 12.26 -17.07
N ASP A 21 -14.09 12.92 -18.20
CA ASP A 21 -13.33 14.08 -18.69
C ASP A 21 -11.81 13.78 -18.79
N LYS A 22 -11.50 12.58 -19.26
CA LYS A 22 -10.15 12.02 -19.38
C LYS A 22 -9.35 12.00 -18.07
N SER A 23 -10.01 11.94 -16.91
CA SER A 23 -9.38 11.93 -15.60
C SER A 23 -10.00 10.91 -14.65
N ILE A 24 -9.29 9.80 -14.44
CA ILE A 24 -9.67 8.78 -13.45
C ILE A 24 -9.66 9.38 -12.04
N ILE A 25 -8.64 10.18 -11.72
CA ILE A 25 -8.48 10.83 -10.41
C ILE A 25 -9.66 11.75 -10.09
N LYS A 26 -10.15 12.51 -11.09
CA LYS A 26 -11.35 13.35 -10.92
C LYS A 26 -12.57 12.49 -10.59
N GLY A 27 -12.78 11.39 -11.33
CA GLY A 27 -13.88 10.47 -11.05
C GLY A 27 -13.83 9.86 -9.64
N LEU A 28 -12.64 9.47 -9.16
CA LEU A 28 -12.46 8.97 -7.79
C LEU A 28 -12.72 10.05 -6.74
N ARG A 29 -12.24 11.28 -6.97
CA ARG A 29 -12.52 12.40 -6.08
C ARG A 29 -14.01 12.70 -6.01
N ASP A 30 -14.71 12.74 -7.14
CA ASP A 30 -16.14 13.01 -7.18
C ASP A 30 -16.95 11.95 -6.38
N LEU A 31 -16.53 10.68 -6.43
CA LEU A 31 -17.13 9.60 -5.62
C LEU A 31 -16.83 9.77 -4.12
N GLN A 32 -15.61 10.17 -3.77
CA GLN A 32 -15.22 10.44 -2.39
C GLN A 32 -15.95 11.67 -1.83
N ASP A 33 -16.14 12.72 -2.63
CA ASP A 33 -16.88 13.93 -2.27
C ASP A 33 -18.36 13.61 -1.99
N GLN A 34 -18.92 12.61 -2.68
CA GLN A 34 -20.26 12.08 -2.43
C GLN A 34 -20.35 11.13 -1.23
N GLY A 35 -19.23 10.77 -0.61
CA GLY A 35 -19.17 9.80 0.49
C GLY A 35 -19.38 8.35 0.03
N ALA A 36 -19.33 8.06 -1.27
CA ALA A 36 -19.51 6.70 -1.79
C ALA A 36 -18.27 5.81 -1.56
N ILE A 37 -17.09 6.42 -1.51
CA ILE A 37 -15.82 5.75 -1.22
C ILE A 37 -14.96 6.62 -0.30
N GLU A 38 -13.94 6.01 0.29
CA GLU A 38 -12.83 6.71 0.92
C GLU A 38 -11.53 6.33 0.21
N MET A 39 -10.76 7.33 -0.20
CA MET A 39 -9.41 7.10 -0.74
C MET A 39 -8.39 7.16 0.40
N MET A 40 -7.55 6.13 0.50
CA MET A 40 -6.34 6.14 1.32
C MET A 40 -5.14 6.58 0.48
N THR A 41 -4.08 7.04 1.15
CA THR A 41 -2.76 7.23 0.51
C THR A 41 -1.89 5.98 0.69
N CYS A 42 -0.67 6.00 0.15
CA CYS A 42 0.38 5.01 0.38
C CYS A 42 1.72 5.73 0.69
N GLY A 43 2.85 5.01 0.76
CA GLY A 43 4.17 5.64 0.55
C GLY A 43 4.28 6.13 -0.91
N ALA A 44 4.91 7.28 -1.12
CA ALA A 44 4.89 7.99 -2.40
C ALA A 44 5.26 7.13 -3.61
N THR A 45 6.32 6.32 -3.51
CA THR A 45 6.74 5.38 -4.56
C THR A 45 6.57 3.92 -4.13
N HIS A 46 5.70 3.67 -3.16
CA HIS A 46 5.52 2.33 -2.58
C HIS A 46 6.82 1.75 -2.00
N GLY A 47 7.64 2.58 -1.34
CA GLY A 47 8.91 2.13 -0.78
C GLY A 47 8.75 1.20 0.43
N TYR A 48 9.57 0.15 0.53
CA TYR A 48 9.41 -0.88 1.58
C TYR A 48 9.89 -0.41 2.96
N PHE A 49 8.99 0.22 3.74
CA PHE A 49 9.35 0.98 4.96
C PHE A 49 10.24 0.25 5.97
N PRO A 50 9.99 -1.03 6.36
CA PRO A 50 10.79 -1.68 7.39
C PRO A 50 12.30 -1.70 7.11
N LEU A 51 12.68 -1.72 5.83
CA LEU A 51 14.06 -1.88 5.38
C LEU A 51 14.70 -0.59 4.84
N LEU A 52 13.98 0.53 4.76
CA LEU A 52 14.62 1.83 4.49
C LEU A 52 15.55 2.19 5.64
N GLY A 53 16.76 2.66 5.34
CA GLY A 53 17.84 2.78 6.33
C GLY A 53 17.62 3.93 7.31
N TYR A 54 17.04 5.04 6.87
CA TYR A 54 16.68 6.16 7.74
C TYR A 54 15.18 6.29 7.95
N ASP A 55 14.80 6.75 9.16
CA ASP A 55 13.41 7.16 9.44
C ASP A 55 12.99 8.38 8.60
N LYS A 56 13.93 9.28 8.27
CA LYS A 56 13.70 10.39 7.33
C LYS A 56 13.30 9.94 5.91
N SER A 57 13.74 8.76 5.45
CA SER A 57 13.30 8.19 4.17
C SER A 57 11.83 7.78 4.23
N ILE A 58 11.40 7.16 5.34
CA ILE A 58 9.99 6.83 5.55
C ILE A 58 9.17 8.12 5.67
N ASN A 59 9.62 9.09 6.46
CA ASN A 59 8.92 10.37 6.62
C ASN A 59 8.79 11.11 5.28
N LEU A 60 9.83 11.11 4.44
CA LEU A 60 9.79 11.66 3.09
C LEU A 60 8.70 10.98 2.24
N GLN A 61 8.66 9.65 2.22
CA GLN A 61 7.66 8.86 1.49
C GLN A 61 6.24 9.21 1.95
N VAL A 62 6.02 9.35 3.26
CA VAL A 62 4.71 9.70 3.85
C VAL A 62 4.33 11.15 3.52
N ARG A 63 5.24 12.11 3.69
CA ARG A 63 5.00 13.54 3.42
C ARG A 63 4.71 13.80 1.94
N ALA A 64 5.49 13.20 1.04
CA ALA A 64 5.27 13.36 -0.38
C ALA A 64 3.92 12.78 -0.82
N ALA A 65 3.53 11.61 -0.29
CA ALA A 65 2.26 11.01 -0.63
C ALA A 65 1.05 11.78 -0.06
N THR A 66 1.14 12.25 1.19
CA THR A 66 0.06 13.04 1.82
C THR A 66 -0.16 14.38 1.12
N ASN A 67 0.92 15.07 0.70
CA ASN A 67 0.82 16.30 -0.08
C ASN A 67 0.30 16.03 -1.50
N ASN A 68 0.75 14.95 -2.15
CA ASN A 68 0.24 14.56 -3.47
C ASN A 68 -1.26 14.22 -3.42
N TYR A 69 -1.69 13.50 -2.38
CA TYR A 69 -3.10 13.24 -2.11
C TYR A 69 -3.88 14.56 -1.95
N GLN A 70 -3.39 15.49 -1.13
CA GLN A 70 -4.07 16.77 -0.91
C GLN A 70 -4.19 17.58 -2.20
N LYS A 71 -3.15 17.58 -3.04
CA LYS A 71 -3.17 18.21 -4.37
C LYS A 71 -4.27 17.64 -5.27
N HIS A 72 -4.50 16.32 -5.23
CA HIS A 72 -5.47 15.66 -6.11
C HIS A 72 -6.90 15.63 -5.55
N PHE A 73 -7.07 15.48 -4.23
CA PHE A 73 -8.36 15.30 -3.55
C PHE A 73 -8.83 16.52 -2.75
N GLY A 74 -8.01 17.56 -2.61
CA GLY A 74 -8.36 18.81 -1.92
C GLY A 74 -8.47 18.71 -0.38
N ARG A 75 -8.10 17.57 0.20
CA ARG A 75 -8.17 17.28 1.64
C ARG A 75 -7.00 16.36 2.04
N LYS A 76 -6.64 16.30 3.33
CA LYS A 76 -5.63 15.35 3.82
C LYS A 76 -6.18 13.92 3.87
N PRO A 77 -5.37 12.89 3.58
CA PRO A 77 -5.78 11.51 3.78
C PRO A 77 -5.87 11.19 5.28
N ARG A 78 -6.79 10.29 5.66
CA ARG A 78 -6.94 9.83 7.06
C ARG A 78 -6.25 8.50 7.33
N GLY A 79 -6.04 7.69 6.29
CA GLY A 79 -5.45 6.38 6.38
C GLY A 79 -4.42 6.12 5.29
N MET A 80 -3.56 5.14 5.55
CA MET A 80 -2.50 4.74 4.65
C MET A 80 -2.50 3.23 4.43
N TRP A 81 -2.42 2.82 3.16
CA TRP A 81 -1.91 1.51 2.79
C TRP A 81 -0.40 1.52 3.02
N LEU A 82 0.10 0.83 4.05
CA LEU A 82 1.54 0.63 4.17
C LEU A 82 2.00 -0.19 2.97
N PRO A 83 3.10 0.17 2.28
CA PRO A 83 3.63 -0.62 1.18
C PRO A 83 3.76 -2.08 1.61
N GLU A 84 3.04 -2.97 0.93
CA GLU A 84 2.99 -4.41 1.21
C GLU A 84 2.46 -4.81 2.60
N CYS A 85 1.64 -3.95 3.21
CA CYS A 85 1.28 -4.03 4.63
C CYS A 85 2.51 -4.25 5.54
N ALA A 86 3.69 -3.79 5.09
CA ALA A 86 4.95 -4.05 5.75
C ALA A 86 5.11 -3.11 6.94
N TYR A 87 5.15 -3.69 8.14
CA TYR A 87 5.17 -2.98 9.40
C TYR A 87 6.42 -3.36 10.20
N ARG A 88 7.00 -2.38 10.88
CA ARG A 88 8.07 -2.57 11.87
C ARG A 88 7.77 -1.74 13.12
N PRO A 89 7.78 -2.34 14.33
CA PRO A 89 7.68 -1.59 15.57
C PRO A 89 9.02 -0.91 15.90
N SER A 90 9.01 0.02 16.87
CA SER A 90 10.22 0.63 17.42
C SER A 90 11.09 -0.41 18.13
N TYR A 91 12.37 -0.54 17.73
CA TYR A 91 13.38 -1.33 18.43
C TYR A 91 14.80 -0.91 17.99
N GLU A 92 15.84 -1.46 18.63
CA GLU A 92 17.23 -1.32 18.17
C GLU A 92 17.44 -2.10 16.86
N TRP A 93 17.23 -1.41 15.74
CA TRP A 93 17.33 -1.99 14.42
C TRP A 93 18.78 -2.07 13.95
N GLN A 94 19.08 -3.12 13.19
CA GLN A 94 20.39 -3.35 12.58
C GLN A 94 20.21 -4.04 11.24
N SER A 95 20.71 -3.43 10.17
CA SER A 95 20.76 -4.05 8.85
C SER A 95 21.80 -5.18 8.81
N MET A 96 21.46 -6.28 8.16
CA MET A 96 22.41 -7.34 7.83
C MET A 96 23.25 -7.03 6.58
N ILE A 97 22.91 -5.97 5.85
CA ILE A 97 23.71 -5.49 4.72
C ILE A 97 24.88 -4.68 5.27
N PRO A 98 26.13 -4.94 4.86
CA PRO A 98 27.33 -4.38 5.48
C PRO A 98 27.63 -2.92 5.06
N VAL A 99 26.62 -2.04 5.10
CA VAL A 99 26.75 -0.60 4.83
C VAL A 99 26.60 0.16 6.15
N ALA A 100 27.65 0.89 6.55
CA ALA A 100 27.61 1.77 7.72
C ALA A 100 26.86 3.07 7.38
N PRO A 101 26.12 3.68 8.32
CA PRO A 101 25.92 3.27 9.71
C PRO A 101 24.80 2.23 9.91
N PHE A 102 24.09 1.83 8.85
CA PHE A 102 22.89 0.99 8.95
C PHE A 102 23.15 -0.42 9.48
N ASN A 103 24.36 -0.95 9.30
CA ASN A 103 24.80 -2.22 9.88
C ASN A 103 25.14 -2.15 11.37
N GLN A 104 25.01 -0.98 12.01
CA GLN A 104 25.18 -0.78 13.44
C GLN A 104 23.81 -0.63 14.11
N LYS A 105 23.68 -1.15 15.33
CA LYS A 105 22.45 -1.02 16.12
C LYS A 105 22.14 0.45 16.39
N HIS A 106 20.93 0.85 16.07
CA HIS A 106 20.39 2.15 16.46
C HIS A 106 18.89 2.04 16.68
N LEU A 107 18.37 2.86 17.59
CA LEU A 107 16.93 2.93 17.81
C LEU A 107 16.26 3.55 16.59
N ARG A 108 15.25 2.87 16.07
CA ARG A 108 14.37 3.41 15.04
C ARG A 108 12.95 3.51 15.53
N ARG A 109 12.23 4.54 15.07
CA ARG A 109 10.82 4.76 15.37
C ARG A 109 9.96 3.62 14.82
N GLY A 110 8.81 3.38 15.44
CA GLY A 110 7.80 2.50 14.87
C GLY A 110 7.13 3.15 13.65
N ALA A 111 6.67 2.36 12.68
CA ALA A 111 5.97 2.89 11.51
C ALA A 111 4.75 3.75 11.92
N GLU A 112 3.99 3.30 12.92
CA GLU A 112 2.82 3.98 13.47
C GLU A 112 3.15 5.36 14.08
N GLN A 113 4.37 5.55 14.61
CA GLN A 113 4.80 6.84 15.16
C GLN A 113 5.01 7.86 14.04
N ILE A 114 5.53 7.42 12.88
CA ILE A 114 5.72 8.27 11.70
C ILE A 114 4.37 8.57 11.04
N LEU A 115 3.46 7.58 11.01
CA LEU A 115 2.08 7.78 10.57
C LEU A 115 1.36 8.84 11.42
N ALA A 116 1.42 8.71 12.75
CA ALA A 116 0.77 9.62 13.68
C ALA A 116 1.29 11.06 13.55
N GLU A 117 2.60 11.26 13.37
CA GLU A 117 3.20 12.58 13.13
C GLU A 117 2.65 13.25 11.87
N ASN A 118 2.30 12.46 10.87
CA ASN A 118 1.76 12.93 9.59
C ASN A 118 0.22 12.87 9.53
N GLU A 119 -0.44 12.81 10.70
CA GLU A 119 -1.90 12.80 10.83
C GLU A 119 -2.60 11.64 10.09
N ILE A 120 -1.90 10.50 9.99
CA ILE A 120 -2.47 9.23 9.51
C ILE A 120 -2.95 8.42 10.71
N PHE A 121 -4.25 8.15 10.76
CA PHE A 121 -4.92 7.57 11.92
C PHE A 121 -5.10 6.06 11.85
N TYR A 122 -5.04 5.47 10.66
CA TYR A 122 -5.20 4.03 10.49
C TYR A 122 -4.44 3.49 9.28
N PHE A 123 -4.17 2.19 9.32
CA PHE A 123 -3.51 1.44 8.24
C PHE A 123 -4.04 0.02 8.16
N VAL A 124 -3.61 -0.74 7.14
CA VAL A 124 -3.98 -2.15 6.94
C VAL A 124 -2.81 -3.07 7.31
N THR A 125 -3.10 -4.19 7.97
CA THR A 125 -2.13 -5.23 8.33
C THR A 125 -2.68 -6.63 8.06
N ASP A 126 -1.81 -7.64 8.13
CA ASP A 126 -2.18 -9.04 7.90
C ASP A 126 -2.56 -9.78 9.21
N GLU A 127 -3.38 -10.82 9.09
CA GLU A 127 -3.95 -11.56 10.22
C GLU A 127 -2.88 -12.18 11.12
N ASP A 128 -1.79 -12.66 10.53
CA ASP A 128 -0.70 -13.30 11.27
C ASP A 128 0.01 -12.33 12.23
N LEU A 129 0.25 -11.08 11.81
CA LEU A 129 0.85 -10.05 12.65
C LEU A 129 -0.03 -9.75 13.86
N LEU A 130 -1.36 -9.67 13.67
CA LEU A 130 -2.29 -9.47 14.78
C LEU A 130 -2.28 -10.65 15.75
N LYS A 131 -2.28 -11.89 15.26
CA LYS A 131 -2.23 -13.09 16.13
C LYS A 131 -0.96 -13.13 16.99
N ARG A 132 0.17 -12.72 16.43
CA ARG A 132 1.47 -12.63 17.11
C ARG A 132 1.66 -11.35 17.94
N SER A 133 0.71 -10.43 17.94
CA SER A 133 0.78 -9.19 18.71
C SER A 133 0.83 -9.41 20.22
N ALA A 134 1.33 -8.43 20.97
CA ALA A 134 1.30 -8.43 22.43
C ALA A 134 0.39 -7.30 22.95
N PRO A 135 -0.45 -7.54 23.96
CA PRO A 135 -1.25 -6.47 24.57
C PRO A 135 -0.35 -5.50 25.34
N ILE A 136 -0.55 -4.20 25.14
CA ILE A 136 0.15 -3.15 25.92
C ILE A 136 -0.79 -2.63 27.01
N GLY A 137 -2.01 -2.26 26.65
CA GLY A 137 -2.93 -1.64 27.60
C GLY A 137 -4.18 -1.12 26.91
N ARG A 138 -4.93 -0.26 27.61
CA ARG A 138 -6.17 0.29 27.05
C ARG A 138 -6.40 1.73 27.45
N PHE A 139 -7.07 2.47 26.59
CA PHE A 139 -7.67 3.75 26.95
C PHE A 139 -8.95 3.54 27.76
N LEU A 140 -9.12 4.31 28.83
CA LEU A 140 -10.32 4.27 29.67
C LEU A 140 -11.45 5.12 29.09
N ASP A 141 -11.12 6.17 28.38
CA ASP A 141 -12.05 7.12 27.77
C ASP A 141 -12.05 7.06 26.23
N ASN A 142 -13.03 7.73 25.60
CA ASN A 142 -13.17 7.81 24.15
C ASN A 142 -12.24 8.82 23.48
N ASN A 143 -11.70 9.78 24.24
CA ASN A 143 -10.82 10.84 23.73
C ASN A 143 -9.35 10.38 23.68
N ARG A 144 -9.05 9.20 24.24
CA ARG A 144 -7.72 8.60 24.33
C ARG A 144 -6.77 9.41 25.22
N GLU A 145 -7.30 9.99 26.30
CA GLU A 145 -6.52 10.81 27.24
C GLU A 145 -5.96 10.01 28.42
N ASN A 146 -6.64 8.93 28.83
CA ASN A 146 -6.30 8.14 30.01
C ASN A 146 -5.92 6.72 29.60
N PHE A 147 -4.63 6.46 29.46
CA PHE A 147 -4.08 5.15 29.14
C PHE A 147 -3.74 4.37 30.42
N VAL A 148 -4.08 3.08 30.45
CA VAL A 148 -3.70 2.15 31.52
C VAL A 148 -3.00 0.94 30.93
N HIS A 149 -1.74 0.74 31.31
CA HIS A 149 -0.93 -0.40 30.94
C HIS A 149 -1.48 -1.71 31.56
N ILE A 150 -1.31 -2.84 30.88
CA ILE A 150 -1.85 -4.14 31.32
C ILE A 150 -1.30 -4.61 32.68
N ASN A 151 -0.07 -4.22 33.01
CA ASN A 151 0.57 -4.54 34.30
C ASN A 151 0.23 -3.53 35.41
N SER A 152 -0.59 -2.51 35.14
CA SER A 152 -1.01 -1.53 36.15
C SER A 152 -2.00 -2.15 37.14
N PRO A 153 -1.95 -1.81 38.45
CA PRO A 153 -2.98 -2.22 39.41
C PRO A 153 -4.38 -1.70 39.04
N ASP A 154 -4.47 -0.63 38.25
CA ASP A 154 -5.73 -0.06 37.77
C ASP A 154 -6.30 -0.79 36.54
N PHE A 155 -5.55 -1.73 35.96
CA PHE A 155 -6.01 -2.50 34.82
C PHE A 155 -7.05 -3.52 35.25
N LYS A 156 -8.28 -3.34 34.77
CA LYS A 156 -9.38 -4.29 34.98
C LYS A 156 -9.59 -5.12 33.71
N PRO A 157 -9.27 -6.43 33.72
CA PRO A 157 -9.53 -7.29 32.59
C PRO A 157 -11.04 -7.39 32.37
N VAL A 158 -11.46 -7.29 31.11
CA VAL A 158 -12.85 -7.48 30.68
C VAL A 158 -12.85 -8.69 29.73
N PRO A 159 -13.84 -9.60 29.81
CA PRO A 159 -13.96 -10.70 28.86
C PRO A 159 -13.85 -10.21 27.41
N TRP A 160 -13.15 -10.98 26.58
CA TRP A 160 -12.93 -10.69 25.16
C TRP A 160 -12.08 -9.45 24.87
N ASN A 161 -11.39 -8.87 25.86
CA ASN A 161 -10.30 -7.92 25.58
C ASN A 161 -9.09 -8.66 25.02
N PHE A 162 -8.46 -8.07 24.01
CA PHE A 162 -7.28 -8.59 23.34
C PHE A 162 -7.48 -10.02 22.81
N ASP A 163 -8.65 -10.27 22.22
CA ASP A 163 -8.99 -11.54 21.56
C ASP A 163 -8.25 -11.76 20.23
N LYS A 164 -7.48 -10.76 19.76
CA LYS A 164 -6.61 -10.79 18.57
C LYS A 164 -7.30 -11.31 17.32
N THR A 165 -8.56 -10.94 17.15
CA THR A 165 -9.40 -11.37 16.04
C THR A 165 -9.33 -10.39 14.88
N PRO A 166 -9.29 -10.82 13.60
CA PRO A 166 -9.28 -9.92 12.45
C PRO A 166 -10.62 -9.18 12.26
N VAL A 167 -11.61 -9.46 13.11
CA VAL A 167 -12.93 -8.82 13.04
C VAL A 167 -13.13 -7.67 14.04
N ASN A 168 -12.05 -7.20 14.65
CA ASN A 168 -12.02 -6.10 15.62
C ASN A 168 -10.89 -5.13 15.22
N LEU A 169 -10.93 -3.90 15.76
CA LEU A 169 -9.91 -2.87 15.53
C LEU A 169 -9.07 -2.70 16.79
N TYR A 170 -7.77 -2.51 16.60
CA TYR A 170 -6.82 -2.29 17.68
C TYR A 170 -5.98 -1.05 17.39
N GLU A 171 -5.73 -0.26 18.43
CA GLU A 171 -4.69 0.77 18.41
C GLU A 171 -3.33 0.08 18.42
N VAL A 172 -2.43 0.48 17.53
CA VAL A 172 -1.08 -0.05 17.48
C VAL A 172 -0.13 0.98 18.08
N SER A 173 0.74 0.52 18.97
CA SER A 173 1.87 1.29 19.48
C SER A 173 3.07 0.38 19.71
N SER A 174 4.27 0.88 19.47
CA SER A 174 5.52 0.18 19.77
C SER A 174 6.00 0.39 21.20
N SER A 175 5.34 1.24 21.99
CA SER A 175 5.77 1.59 23.34
C SER A 175 4.60 1.72 24.29
N GLU A 176 4.85 1.52 25.58
CA GLU A 176 3.92 1.89 26.65
C GLU A 176 3.66 3.41 26.69
N LYS A 177 4.60 4.20 26.16
CA LYS A 177 4.48 5.64 25.95
C LYS A 177 3.69 5.94 24.67
N VAL A 178 2.38 5.73 24.75
CA VAL A 178 1.45 5.93 23.62
C VAL A 178 1.45 7.36 23.09
N GLU A 179 1.94 8.33 23.86
CA GLU A 179 2.13 9.72 23.43
C GLU A 179 3.13 9.90 22.28
N TYR A 180 3.98 8.90 22.00
CA TYR A 180 4.85 8.90 20.82
C TYR A 180 4.10 8.69 19.50
N GLY A 181 2.81 8.34 19.58
CA GLY A 181 1.94 8.14 18.43
C GLY A 181 1.37 6.73 18.37
N THR A 182 0.11 6.64 17.95
CA THR A 182 -0.59 5.39 17.65
C THR A 182 -1.30 5.51 16.30
N ALA A 183 -1.55 4.35 15.68
CA ALA A 183 -2.44 4.26 14.52
C ALA A 183 -3.26 2.97 14.62
N VAL A 184 -4.50 3.01 14.16
CA VAL A 184 -5.40 1.86 14.23
C VAL A 184 -5.12 0.89 13.09
N ALA A 185 -5.00 -0.40 13.40
CA ALA A 185 -4.87 -1.44 12.41
C ALA A 185 -6.22 -2.01 11.98
N PHE A 186 -6.49 -1.97 10.68
CA PHE A 186 -7.49 -2.81 10.01
C PHE A 186 -6.82 -4.11 9.59
N THR A 187 -7.25 -5.24 10.15
CA THR A 187 -6.60 -6.53 9.90
C THR A 187 -7.33 -7.30 8.80
N ARG A 188 -6.59 -7.75 7.78
CA ARG A 188 -7.10 -8.62 6.73
C ARG A 188 -7.72 -9.87 7.36
N HIS A 189 -8.95 -10.21 6.97
CA HIS A 189 -9.54 -11.50 7.30
C HIS A 189 -9.14 -12.54 6.24
N HIS A 190 -8.10 -13.34 6.51
CA HIS A 190 -7.49 -14.25 5.54
C HIS A 190 -8.51 -15.28 5.00
N GLY A 191 -9.27 -15.92 5.89
CA GLY A 191 -10.20 -16.98 5.50
C GLY A 191 -11.25 -16.57 4.46
N ILE A 192 -11.90 -15.40 4.64
CA ILE A 192 -12.88 -14.87 3.69
C ILE A 192 -12.18 -14.33 2.45
N ALA A 193 -11.05 -13.62 2.61
CA ALA A 193 -10.31 -13.06 1.47
C ALA A 193 -9.87 -14.16 0.48
N MET A 194 -9.52 -15.35 0.95
CA MET A 194 -9.09 -16.47 0.10
C MET A 194 -10.18 -16.99 -0.86
N GLN A 195 -11.46 -16.74 -0.59
CA GLN A 195 -12.54 -17.07 -1.54
C GLN A 195 -12.44 -16.25 -2.84
N VAL A 196 -11.86 -15.06 -2.75
CA VAL A 196 -11.67 -14.16 -3.89
C VAL A 196 -10.24 -14.22 -4.41
N TRP A 197 -9.25 -14.31 -3.51
CA TRP A 197 -7.83 -14.24 -3.88
C TRP A 197 -7.28 -15.52 -4.53
N SER A 198 -7.85 -16.68 -4.21
CA SER A 198 -7.33 -17.94 -4.75
C SER A 198 -7.63 -18.09 -6.24
N GLY A 199 -6.58 -18.07 -7.07
CA GLY A 199 -6.70 -18.33 -8.51
C GLY A 199 -7.00 -19.80 -8.88
N SER A 200 -6.97 -20.73 -7.91
CA SER A 200 -7.20 -22.16 -8.15
C SER A 200 -8.54 -22.67 -7.63
N ILE A 201 -9.03 -22.12 -6.51
CA ILE A 201 -10.27 -22.55 -5.86
C ILE A 201 -11.23 -21.40 -5.54
N GLY A 202 -10.80 -20.15 -5.71
CA GLY A 202 -11.63 -18.97 -5.50
C GLY A 202 -12.53 -18.66 -6.69
N TYR A 203 -13.41 -17.67 -6.52
CA TYR A 203 -14.37 -17.25 -7.54
C TYR A 203 -13.77 -16.93 -8.93
N PRO A 204 -12.58 -16.29 -9.04
CA PRO A 204 -11.97 -16.04 -10.34
C PRO A 204 -11.68 -17.30 -11.17
N ALA A 205 -11.59 -18.47 -10.53
CA ALA A 205 -11.33 -19.75 -11.19
C ALA A 205 -12.58 -20.40 -11.80
N GLU A 206 -13.75 -19.77 -11.71
CA GLU A 206 -15.01 -20.27 -12.28
C GLU A 206 -14.85 -20.57 -13.78
N PRO A 207 -15.17 -21.81 -14.23
CA PRO A 207 -15.06 -22.24 -15.62
C PRO A 207 -15.67 -21.32 -16.67
N ASP A 208 -16.72 -20.59 -16.32
CA ASP A 208 -17.45 -19.72 -17.26
C ASP A 208 -16.91 -18.29 -17.37
N TYR A 209 -15.96 -17.91 -16.51
CA TYR A 209 -15.30 -16.60 -16.57
C TYR A 209 -14.22 -16.52 -17.65
N LEU A 210 -13.90 -15.29 -18.06
CA LEU A 210 -12.91 -15.02 -19.10
C LEU A 210 -11.51 -15.49 -18.68
N ASP A 211 -10.86 -16.30 -19.50
CA ASP A 211 -9.49 -16.76 -19.25
C ASP A 211 -8.49 -15.62 -19.49
N PHE A 212 -7.69 -15.31 -18.48
CA PHE A 212 -6.69 -14.25 -18.54
C PHE A 212 -5.54 -14.57 -19.50
N HIS A 213 -5.07 -15.82 -19.49
CA HIS A 213 -3.79 -16.21 -20.09
C HIS A 213 -3.91 -16.51 -21.59
N LYS A 214 -5.07 -17.01 -22.05
CA LYS A 214 -5.27 -17.36 -23.45
C LYS A 214 -5.65 -16.14 -24.30
N THR A 215 -4.68 -15.65 -25.08
CA THR A 215 -4.83 -14.50 -25.97
C THR A 215 -4.74 -14.89 -27.45
N ASN A 216 -5.44 -14.17 -28.32
CA ASN A 216 -5.38 -14.34 -29.77
C ASN A 216 -4.23 -13.52 -30.36
N TYR A 217 -3.37 -14.14 -31.18
CA TYR A 217 -2.38 -13.40 -31.96
C TYR A 217 -2.94 -13.00 -33.34
N PRO A 218 -2.74 -11.75 -33.81
CA PRO A 218 -1.87 -10.69 -33.24
C PRO A 218 -2.57 -9.72 -32.28
N SER A 219 -3.90 -9.77 -32.18
CA SER A 219 -4.70 -8.76 -31.47
C SER A 219 -4.47 -8.68 -29.95
N ARG A 220 -3.94 -9.74 -29.36
CA ARG A 220 -3.84 -10.01 -27.90
C ARG A 220 -5.18 -10.00 -27.16
N LEU A 221 -6.32 -10.01 -27.86
CA LEU A 221 -7.64 -10.11 -27.25
C LEU A 221 -7.93 -11.51 -26.70
N ARG A 222 -8.71 -11.58 -25.62
CA ARG A 222 -9.09 -12.82 -24.92
C ARG A 222 -10.45 -13.30 -25.40
N TYR A 223 -10.56 -14.52 -25.92
CA TYR A 223 -11.82 -15.05 -26.47
C TYR A 223 -12.31 -16.33 -25.80
N TRP A 224 -11.57 -16.83 -24.82
CA TRP A 224 -11.81 -18.13 -24.21
C TRP A 224 -12.16 -17.96 -22.74
N ARG A 225 -12.96 -18.90 -22.23
CA ARG A 225 -13.27 -18.99 -20.81
C ARG A 225 -12.30 -19.93 -20.10
N VAL A 226 -12.21 -19.81 -18.79
CA VAL A 226 -11.35 -20.64 -17.94
C VAL A 226 -11.56 -22.12 -18.23
N THR A 227 -12.79 -22.58 -18.50
CA THR A 227 -13.17 -23.97 -18.86
C THR A 227 -12.86 -25.00 -17.76
N ASP A 228 -11.61 -25.09 -17.36
CA ASP A 228 -11.07 -25.77 -16.19
C ASP A 228 -9.75 -25.04 -15.84
N ALA A 229 -9.55 -24.73 -14.56
CA ALA A 229 -8.36 -24.02 -14.09
C ALA A 229 -7.06 -24.80 -14.34
N LYS A 230 -7.13 -26.12 -14.53
CA LYS A 230 -5.99 -27.03 -14.78
C LYS A 230 -5.89 -27.50 -16.23
N ALA A 231 -6.86 -27.16 -17.08
CA ALA A 231 -6.82 -27.58 -18.48
C ALA A 231 -5.72 -26.85 -19.26
N ASP A 232 -5.08 -27.60 -20.16
CA ASP A 232 -4.18 -27.04 -21.17
C ASP A 232 -4.91 -25.96 -22.01
N MET A 233 -4.17 -24.94 -22.43
CA MET A 233 -4.69 -23.84 -23.25
C MET A 233 -5.43 -24.33 -24.50
N MET A 234 -5.01 -25.45 -25.10
CA MET A 234 -5.65 -26.03 -26.27
C MET A 234 -7.12 -26.41 -26.03
N TYR A 235 -7.48 -26.84 -24.82
CA TYR A 235 -8.83 -27.31 -24.49
C TYR A 235 -9.78 -26.21 -24.00
N LYS A 236 -9.27 -24.99 -23.78
CA LYS A 236 -10.10 -23.84 -23.40
C LYS A 236 -11.12 -23.53 -24.50
N THR A 237 -12.38 -23.46 -24.11
CA THR A 237 -13.54 -23.22 -25.00
C THR A 237 -13.90 -21.73 -25.06
N LEU A 238 -14.79 -21.36 -25.98
CA LEU A 238 -15.17 -19.94 -26.19
C LEU A 238 -15.87 -19.36 -24.96
N TYR A 239 -15.58 -18.09 -24.70
CA TYR A 239 -16.24 -17.32 -23.66
C TYR A 239 -17.65 -16.87 -24.09
N HIS A 240 -18.59 -16.95 -23.15
CA HIS A 240 -20.00 -16.58 -23.34
C HIS A 240 -20.40 -15.55 -22.28
N PRO A 241 -20.39 -14.25 -22.60
CA PRO A 241 -20.68 -13.19 -21.63
C PRO A 241 -22.01 -13.35 -20.90
N ASP A 242 -23.02 -13.97 -21.53
CA ASP A 242 -24.34 -14.14 -20.94
C ASP A 242 -24.38 -15.21 -19.83
N TRP A 243 -23.37 -16.08 -19.73
CA TRP A 243 -23.35 -17.19 -18.76
C TRP A 243 -22.88 -16.76 -17.37
N ILE A 244 -22.26 -15.58 -17.25
CA ILE A 244 -21.63 -15.15 -15.99
C ILE A 244 -22.64 -14.77 -14.91
N TRP A 245 -23.86 -14.36 -15.30
CA TRP A 245 -24.80 -13.71 -14.38
C TRP A 245 -25.26 -14.63 -13.24
N ASP A 246 -25.61 -15.88 -13.55
CA ASP A 246 -26.00 -16.86 -12.54
C ASP A 246 -24.84 -17.19 -11.60
N LYS A 247 -23.60 -17.22 -12.12
CA LYS A 247 -22.39 -17.47 -11.33
C LYS A 247 -22.10 -16.34 -10.36
N ILE A 248 -22.14 -15.10 -10.85
CA ILE A 248 -21.95 -13.90 -10.04
C ILE A 248 -22.99 -13.88 -8.91
N ASN A 249 -24.28 -14.12 -9.22
CA ASN A 249 -25.33 -14.12 -8.21
C ASN A 249 -25.09 -15.18 -7.12
N LEU A 250 -24.74 -16.41 -7.49
CA LEU A 250 -24.43 -17.48 -6.54
C LEU A 250 -23.23 -17.14 -5.66
N GLN A 251 -22.14 -16.65 -6.26
CA GLN A 251 -20.90 -16.32 -5.56
C GLN A 251 -21.06 -15.11 -4.64
N VAL A 252 -21.80 -14.08 -5.06
CA VAL A 252 -22.14 -12.92 -4.23
C VAL A 252 -22.98 -13.35 -3.03
N ASN A 253 -24.02 -14.16 -3.23
CA ASN A 253 -24.85 -14.66 -2.13
C ASN A 253 -24.03 -15.49 -1.13
N HIS A 254 -23.15 -16.37 -1.64
CA HIS A 254 -22.24 -17.14 -0.80
C HIS A 254 -21.29 -16.25 0.00
N PHE A 255 -20.69 -15.24 -0.63
CA PHE A 255 -19.77 -14.32 0.02
C PHE A 255 -20.45 -13.45 1.09
N ILE A 256 -21.65 -12.92 0.80
CA ILE A 256 -22.46 -12.17 1.77
C ILE A 256 -22.79 -13.06 2.97
N HIS A 257 -23.24 -14.30 2.73
CA HIS A 257 -23.57 -15.23 3.80
C HIS A 257 -22.37 -15.53 4.71
N GLN A 258 -21.16 -15.65 4.16
CA GLN A 258 -19.94 -15.80 4.96
C GLN A 258 -19.65 -14.58 5.83
N ILE A 259 -19.79 -13.37 5.29
CA ILE A 259 -19.61 -12.11 6.03
C ILE A 259 -20.64 -12.02 7.17
N GLU A 260 -21.92 -12.27 6.87
CA GLU A 260 -23.01 -12.22 7.84
C GLU A 260 -22.84 -13.26 8.96
N ASN A 261 -22.50 -14.51 8.62
CA ASN A 261 -22.28 -15.57 9.60
C ASN A 261 -21.11 -15.25 10.53
N THR A 262 -19.99 -14.77 9.98
CA THR A 262 -18.82 -14.36 10.77
C THR A 262 -19.18 -13.23 11.74
N SER A 263 -19.89 -12.21 11.26
CA SER A 263 -20.34 -11.09 12.10
C SER A 263 -21.31 -11.55 13.20
N ASN A 264 -22.33 -12.34 12.84
CA ASN A 264 -23.33 -12.82 13.78
C ASN A 264 -22.72 -13.76 14.83
N TYR A 265 -21.82 -14.65 14.42
CA TYR A 265 -21.11 -15.53 15.34
C TYR A 265 -20.30 -14.72 16.38
N TYR A 266 -19.52 -13.75 15.92
CA TYR A 266 -18.72 -12.91 16.82
C TYR A 266 -19.59 -12.08 17.78
N LYS A 267 -20.66 -11.48 17.26
CA LYS A 267 -21.61 -10.69 18.06
C LYS A 267 -22.30 -11.55 19.11
N ASN A 268 -22.74 -12.76 18.77
CA ASN A 268 -23.40 -13.68 19.70
C ASN A 268 -22.45 -14.21 20.78
N LEU A 269 -21.18 -14.43 20.42
CA LEU A 269 -20.16 -14.93 21.35
C LEU A 269 -19.68 -13.86 22.34
N THR A 270 -19.47 -12.64 21.86
CA THR A 270 -18.76 -11.59 22.62
C THR A 270 -19.64 -10.41 23.03
N GLY A 271 -20.78 -10.22 22.37
CA GLY A 271 -21.60 -9.01 22.48
C GLY A 271 -21.04 -7.77 21.75
N LYS A 272 -19.81 -7.85 21.21
CA LYS A 272 -19.13 -6.74 20.52
C LYS A 272 -19.55 -6.65 19.05
N ASP A 273 -19.56 -5.43 18.52
CA ASP A 273 -19.76 -5.20 17.08
C ASP A 273 -18.52 -5.64 16.29
N THR A 274 -18.70 -5.87 15.00
CA THR A 274 -17.72 -6.50 14.11
C THR A 274 -17.24 -5.51 13.04
N THR A 275 -15.95 -5.51 12.76
CA THR A 275 -15.32 -4.84 11.62
C THR A 275 -14.60 -5.85 10.76
N ILE A 276 -15.07 -6.12 9.54
CA ILE A 276 -14.40 -7.07 8.63
C ILE A 276 -13.66 -6.28 7.54
N CYS A 277 -12.33 -6.41 7.49
CA CYS A 277 -11.49 -5.82 6.46
C CYS A 277 -11.03 -6.87 5.44
N LEU A 278 -11.33 -6.63 4.16
CA LEU A 278 -11.02 -7.52 3.04
C LEU A 278 -10.23 -6.74 1.96
N PRO A 279 -8.93 -6.53 2.17
CA PRO A 279 -8.07 -5.85 1.20
C PRO A 279 -7.72 -6.76 0.02
N PHE A 280 -7.66 -6.17 -1.17
CA PHE A 280 -7.34 -6.83 -2.43
C PHE A 280 -6.63 -5.83 -3.36
N ASP A 281 -5.72 -6.31 -4.21
CA ASP A 281 -5.18 -5.50 -5.30
C ASP A 281 -6.30 -5.10 -6.27
N THR A 282 -6.31 -3.83 -6.68
CA THR A 282 -7.41 -3.27 -7.48
C THR A 282 -7.49 -3.95 -8.85
N GLU A 283 -6.34 -4.28 -9.44
CA GLU A 283 -6.21 -4.94 -10.73
C GLU A 283 -6.82 -6.35 -10.73
N LEU A 284 -7.07 -6.96 -9.57
CA LEU A 284 -7.83 -8.20 -9.51
C LEU A 284 -9.19 -8.03 -10.20
N PHE A 285 -9.86 -6.91 -9.95
CA PHE A 285 -11.21 -6.66 -10.45
C PHE A 285 -11.18 -5.97 -11.81
N GLY A 286 -11.30 -6.76 -12.88
CA GLY A 286 -11.49 -6.32 -14.26
C GLY A 286 -10.29 -6.60 -15.17
N HIS A 287 -9.09 -6.71 -14.59
CA HIS A 287 -7.90 -7.12 -15.33
C HIS A 287 -7.67 -8.63 -15.20
N TRP A 288 -7.29 -9.12 -14.01
CA TRP A 288 -7.05 -10.55 -13.74
C TRP A 288 -8.35 -11.35 -13.76
N TRP A 289 -9.34 -10.90 -12.99
CA TRP A 289 -10.70 -11.41 -12.99
C TRP A 289 -11.62 -10.41 -13.69
N PHE A 290 -11.91 -10.67 -14.96
CA PHE A 290 -12.62 -9.72 -15.82
C PHE A 290 -14.01 -9.33 -15.30
N GLU A 291 -14.74 -10.29 -14.72
CA GLU A 291 -16.07 -10.12 -14.16
C GLU A 291 -16.08 -9.48 -12.77
N GLY A 292 -14.90 -9.28 -12.17
CA GLY A 292 -14.73 -8.72 -10.83
C GLY A 292 -15.48 -7.42 -10.56
N PRO A 293 -15.55 -6.43 -11.48
CA PRO A 293 -16.33 -5.21 -11.26
C PRO A 293 -17.84 -5.46 -11.14
N GLU A 294 -18.39 -6.44 -11.89
CA GLU A 294 -19.79 -6.83 -11.74
C GLU A 294 -20.02 -7.60 -10.44
N PHE A 295 -19.06 -8.42 -10.00
CA PHE A 295 -19.10 -9.03 -8.66
C PHE A 295 -19.17 -7.96 -7.57
N ILE A 296 -18.25 -6.97 -7.57
CA ILE A 296 -18.24 -5.89 -6.58
C ILE A 296 -19.54 -5.09 -6.60
N ARG A 297 -20.05 -4.76 -7.80
CA ARG A 297 -21.34 -4.07 -7.95
C ARG A 297 -22.50 -4.85 -7.33
N ASN A 298 -22.58 -6.16 -7.59
CA ASN A 298 -23.65 -7.00 -7.04
C ASN A 298 -23.46 -7.24 -5.53
N LEU A 299 -22.21 -7.35 -5.06
CA LEU A 299 -21.89 -7.41 -3.64
C LEU A 299 -22.36 -6.16 -2.91
N CYS A 300 -22.07 -4.96 -3.42
CA CYS A 300 -22.55 -3.71 -2.83
C CYS A 300 -24.07 -3.64 -2.76
N LYS A 301 -24.77 -4.06 -3.83
CA LYS A 301 -26.24 -4.13 -3.84
C LYS A 301 -26.77 -5.14 -2.83
N GLY A 302 -26.19 -6.34 -2.76
CA GLY A 302 -26.62 -7.37 -1.83
C GLY A 302 -26.42 -6.93 -0.38
N LEU A 303 -25.24 -6.42 -0.03
CA LEU A 303 -24.94 -5.91 1.31
C LEU A 303 -25.83 -4.72 1.72
N SER A 304 -26.28 -3.89 0.78
CA SER A 304 -27.21 -2.79 1.09
C SER A 304 -28.57 -3.26 1.61
N HIS A 305 -28.93 -4.53 1.38
CA HIS A 305 -30.15 -5.16 1.90
C HIS A 305 -29.89 -6.04 3.13
N SER A 306 -28.63 -6.21 3.55
CA SER A 306 -28.31 -7.03 4.72
C SER A 306 -28.84 -6.37 6.00
N PRO A 307 -29.57 -7.10 6.86
CA PRO A 307 -29.96 -6.59 8.18
C PRO A 307 -28.85 -6.75 9.22
N TYR A 308 -27.76 -7.47 8.90
CA TYR A 308 -26.71 -7.85 9.86
C TYR A 308 -25.45 -7.01 9.72
N VAL A 309 -25.07 -6.67 8.48
CA VAL A 309 -23.83 -5.96 8.18
C VAL A 309 -24.09 -4.75 7.30
N LYS A 310 -23.24 -3.73 7.44
CA LYS A 310 -23.27 -2.53 6.60
C LYS A 310 -21.87 -2.27 6.07
N MET A 311 -21.77 -1.89 4.80
CA MET A 311 -20.53 -1.33 4.29
C MET A 311 -20.33 0.06 4.88
N ALA A 312 -19.10 0.36 5.27
CA ALA A 312 -18.69 1.66 5.77
C ALA A 312 -17.31 1.98 5.22
N THR A 313 -16.99 3.26 5.11
CA THR A 313 -15.61 3.70 4.91
C THR A 313 -14.79 3.39 6.17
N ALA A 314 -13.46 3.29 6.03
CA ALA A 314 -12.60 2.94 7.15
C ALA A 314 -12.68 3.99 8.26
N ALA A 315 -12.75 5.28 7.91
CA ALA A 315 -12.89 6.33 8.90
C ALA A 315 -14.27 6.39 9.58
N GLU A 316 -15.36 6.06 8.87
CA GLU A 316 -16.68 5.89 9.50
C GLU A 316 -16.62 4.76 10.52
N GLN A 317 -16.03 3.63 10.14
CA GLN A 317 -15.92 2.48 11.04
C GLN A 317 -15.05 2.79 12.26
N LEU A 318 -13.93 3.50 12.07
CA LEU A 318 -13.08 3.98 13.16
C LEU A 318 -13.85 4.89 14.11
N PHE A 319 -14.66 5.82 13.58
CA PHE A 319 -15.47 6.74 14.37
C PHE A 319 -16.57 6.03 15.16
N LEU A 320 -17.19 4.99 14.59
CA LEU A 320 -18.23 4.20 15.24
C LEU A 320 -17.65 3.32 16.35
N GLN A 321 -16.56 2.60 16.08
CA GLN A 321 -16.02 1.60 16.98
C GLN A 321 -15.19 2.18 18.12
N LYS A 322 -14.45 3.26 17.86
CA LYS A 322 -13.54 3.93 18.83
C LYS A 322 -12.68 2.91 19.60
N PRO A 323 -11.79 2.18 18.90
CA PRO A 323 -10.98 1.13 19.52
C PRO A 323 -10.15 1.70 20.66
N ARG A 324 -10.09 0.96 21.77
CA ARG A 324 -9.36 1.38 22.98
C ARG A 324 -8.26 0.42 23.38
N GLU A 325 -8.28 -0.78 22.84
CA GLU A 325 -7.30 -1.82 23.12
C GLU A 325 -6.04 -1.51 22.31
N VAL A 326 -4.91 -1.36 23.01
CA VAL A 326 -3.61 -1.04 22.43
C VAL A 326 -2.73 -2.29 22.40
N VAL A 327 -2.21 -2.63 21.23
CA VAL A 327 -1.34 -3.79 21.00
C VAL A 327 -0.01 -3.37 20.36
N SER A 328 1.04 -4.12 20.63
CA SER A 328 2.28 -4.08 19.87
C SER A 328 2.21 -5.14 18.79
N LEU A 329 2.23 -4.72 17.52
CA LEU A 329 2.43 -5.65 16.41
C LEU A 329 3.91 -6.04 16.32
N PRO A 330 4.24 -7.30 15.96
CA PRO A 330 5.58 -7.66 15.55
C PRO A 330 5.86 -7.13 14.14
N GLU A 331 7.13 -7.17 13.74
CA GLU A 331 7.52 -6.90 12.37
C GLU A 331 7.02 -7.99 11.40
N GLY A 332 6.66 -7.58 10.17
CA GLY A 332 6.22 -8.48 9.11
C GLY A 332 5.55 -7.75 7.93
N SER A 333 4.95 -8.52 7.02
CA SER A 333 4.22 -8.01 5.85
C SER A 333 3.04 -8.93 5.48
N TRP A 334 2.28 -8.58 4.43
CA TRP A 334 1.28 -9.49 3.83
C TRP A 334 1.84 -10.42 2.74
N GLY A 335 3.15 -10.36 2.49
CA GLY A 335 3.83 -11.18 1.49
C GLY A 335 4.00 -12.63 1.92
N GLU A 336 4.81 -13.37 1.17
CA GLU A 336 5.12 -14.77 1.49
C GLU A 336 5.70 -14.88 2.91
N ASN A 337 5.25 -15.88 3.67
CA ASN A 337 5.66 -16.16 5.05
C ASN A 337 5.43 -15.01 6.06
N ASN A 338 4.66 -13.97 5.70
CA ASN A 338 4.39 -12.79 6.53
C ASN A 338 5.66 -12.07 7.03
N ASN A 339 6.76 -12.15 6.27
CA ASN A 339 8.07 -11.58 6.62
C ASN A 339 8.62 -10.68 5.49
N HIS A 340 9.94 -10.52 5.37
CA HIS A 340 10.58 -9.66 4.36
C HIS A 340 11.25 -10.42 3.21
N ASP A 341 11.12 -11.75 3.14
CA ASP A 341 11.91 -12.59 2.24
C ASP A 341 11.69 -12.22 0.76
N VAL A 342 10.49 -11.77 0.40
CA VAL A 342 10.18 -11.30 -0.96
C VAL A 342 11.06 -10.09 -1.35
N TRP A 343 11.29 -9.16 -0.42
CA TRP A 343 12.03 -7.91 -0.70
C TRP A 343 13.49 -7.93 -0.25
N SER A 344 13.89 -8.90 0.59
CA SER A 344 15.26 -9.03 1.07
C SER A 344 15.67 -10.51 1.13
N ASN A 345 16.20 -10.99 0.01
CA ASN A 345 16.79 -12.32 -0.14
C ASN A 345 18.10 -12.25 -0.96
N GLU A 346 18.77 -13.39 -1.15
CA GLU A 346 20.03 -13.45 -1.90
C GLU A 346 19.94 -12.88 -3.32
N GLY A 347 18.79 -12.97 -3.98
CA GLY A 347 18.58 -12.51 -5.35
C GLY A 347 18.40 -10.99 -5.50
N ASN A 348 17.96 -10.29 -4.45
CA ASN A 348 17.67 -8.86 -4.51
C ASN A 348 18.33 -8.02 -3.41
N LYS A 349 19.06 -8.63 -2.46
CA LYS A 349 19.73 -7.90 -1.37
C LYS A 349 20.77 -6.87 -1.84
N TRP A 350 21.31 -7.05 -3.04
CA TRP A 350 22.24 -6.09 -3.66
C TRP A 350 21.61 -4.71 -3.87
N THR A 351 20.28 -4.64 -4.07
CA THR A 351 19.56 -3.37 -4.21
C THR A 351 19.64 -2.54 -2.93
N TRP A 352 19.57 -3.18 -1.75
CA TRP A 352 19.66 -2.50 -0.47
C TRP A 352 21.00 -1.84 -0.23
N THR A 353 22.10 -2.44 -0.70
CA THR A 353 23.43 -1.80 -0.65
C THR A 353 23.40 -0.42 -1.31
N TYR A 354 22.87 -0.34 -2.54
CA TYR A 354 22.78 0.92 -3.28
C TYR A 354 21.78 1.91 -2.68
N ILE A 355 20.64 1.43 -2.18
CA ILE A 355 19.68 2.29 -1.47
C ILE A 355 20.35 2.94 -0.26
N TYR A 356 21.06 2.14 0.55
CA TYR A 356 21.75 2.65 1.74
C TYR A 356 22.88 3.62 1.40
N ASP A 357 23.69 3.31 0.39
CA ASP A 357 24.76 4.21 -0.07
C ASP A 357 24.19 5.56 -0.54
N ASP A 358 23.09 5.54 -1.28
CA ASP A 358 22.43 6.75 -1.79
C ASP A 358 21.73 7.55 -0.67
N GLU A 359 21.06 6.88 0.26
CA GLU A 359 20.48 7.50 1.46
C GLU A 359 21.55 8.20 2.31
N LEU A 360 22.68 7.52 2.53
CA LEU A 360 23.81 8.08 3.28
C LEU A 360 24.43 9.26 2.55
N ARG A 361 24.62 9.15 1.23
CA ARG A 361 25.18 10.22 0.40
C ARG A 361 24.32 11.48 0.47
N LEU A 362 23.01 11.35 0.27
CA LEU A 362 22.09 12.48 0.36
C LEU A 362 22.10 13.10 1.76
N ASN A 363 22.07 12.26 2.81
CA ASN A 363 22.14 12.73 4.20
C ASN A 363 23.41 13.53 4.47
N ASN A 364 24.57 13.07 3.99
CA ASN A 364 25.84 13.78 4.16
C ASN A 364 25.86 15.12 3.42
N ILE A 365 25.35 15.15 2.18
CA ILE A 365 25.22 16.38 1.39
C ILE A 365 24.35 17.41 2.12
N LEU A 366 23.18 17.02 2.60
CA LEU A 366 22.23 17.93 3.27
C LEU A 366 22.68 18.34 4.68
N ASN A 367 23.43 17.50 5.39
CA ASN A 367 24.05 17.87 6.66
C ASN A 367 25.17 18.91 6.47
N ALA A 368 25.98 18.78 5.42
CA ALA A 368 27.01 19.75 5.09
C ALA A 368 26.46 21.04 4.47
N ASN A 369 25.26 20.97 3.87
CA ASN A 369 24.63 22.08 3.17
C ASN A 369 23.15 22.20 3.60
N PRO A 370 22.88 22.85 4.75
CA PRO A 370 21.52 23.04 5.24
C PRO A 370 20.59 23.67 4.19
N VAL A 371 19.36 23.16 4.08
CA VAL A 371 18.42 23.52 3.01
C VAL A 371 18.16 25.02 2.88
N ASN A 372 18.17 25.75 4.01
CA ASN A 372 17.98 27.20 4.06
C ASN A 372 19.16 28.02 3.50
N GLN A 373 20.33 27.40 3.31
CA GLN A 373 21.53 28.02 2.74
C GLN A 373 21.69 27.74 1.24
N LEU A 374 20.85 26.88 0.67
CA LEU A 374 20.92 26.51 -0.72
C LEU A 374 20.31 27.59 -1.63
N ASN A 375 21.02 27.93 -2.70
CA ASN A 375 20.50 28.79 -3.76
C ASN A 375 19.48 28.05 -4.65
N LYS A 376 18.81 28.77 -5.54
CA LYS A 376 17.72 28.21 -6.37
C LYS A 376 18.16 27.03 -7.24
N LEU A 377 19.36 27.08 -7.80
CA LEU A 377 19.86 26.03 -8.70
C LEU A 377 20.28 24.79 -7.89
N GLU A 378 20.98 24.98 -6.78
CA GLU A 378 21.32 23.91 -5.83
C GLU A 378 20.07 23.16 -5.36
N ARG A 379 19.02 23.92 -4.97
CA ARG A 379 17.74 23.33 -4.57
C ARG A 379 17.09 22.55 -5.71
N ARG A 380 17.11 23.07 -6.93
CA ARG A 380 16.55 22.38 -8.12
C ARG A 380 17.24 21.02 -8.34
N ILE A 381 18.57 21.00 -8.34
CA ILE A 381 19.36 19.79 -8.56
C ILE A 381 19.07 18.76 -7.47
N LEU A 382 19.19 19.17 -6.20
CA LEU A 382 19.00 18.24 -5.07
C LEU A 382 17.55 17.77 -4.95
N THR A 383 16.56 18.59 -5.34
CA THR A 383 15.15 18.14 -5.37
C THR A 383 14.94 17.04 -6.42
N GLN A 384 15.60 17.14 -7.59
CA GLN A 384 15.58 16.05 -8.56
C GLN A 384 16.34 14.82 -8.03
N ALA A 385 17.46 14.99 -7.32
CA ALA A 385 18.16 13.87 -6.70
C ALA A 385 17.28 13.17 -5.65
N LEU A 386 16.61 13.93 -4.78
CA LEU A 386 15.65 13.42 -3.80
C LEU A 386 14.53 12.61 -4.49
N ARG A 387 14.05 13.06 -5.65
CA ARG A 387 13.06 12.34 -6.47
C ARG A 387 13.62 11.03 -7.03
N GLU A 388 14.85 11.01 -7.52
CA GLU A 388 15.50 9.77 -7.98
C GLU A 388 15.69 8.78 -6.82
N LEU A 389 16.08 9.26 -5.63
CA LEU A 389 16.16 8.41 -4.43
C LEU A 389 14.81 7.78 -4.10
N MET A 390 13.72 8.56 -4.13
CA MET A 390 12.38 8.00 -3.91
C MET A 390 12.02 6.96 -4.96
N LEU A 391 12.30 7.20 -6.24
CA LEU A 391 12.02 6.24 -7.31
C LEU A 391 12.86 4.96 -7.16
N LEU A 392 14.11 5.08 -6.71
CA LEU A 392 15.00 3.96 -6.39
C LEU A 392 14.45 3.10 -5.23
N GLN A 393 13.79 3.71 -4.26
CA GLN A 393 13.26 3.06 -3.06
C GLN A 393 11.99 2.23 -3.27
N SER A 394 11.36 2.26 -4.45
CA SER A 394 10.13 1.49 -4.75
C SER A 394 10.32 -0.01 -4.49
N SER A 395 9.38 -0.64 -3.78
CA SER A 395 9.42 -2.07 -3.46
C SER A 395 9.18 -2.97 -4.68
N ASP A 396 8.62 -2.40 -5.76
CA ASP A 396 8.34 -3.11 -7.01
C ASP A 396 9.61 -3.71 -7.61
N TRP A 397 10.77 -3.05 -7.45
CA TRP A 397 12.03 -3.54 -7.99
C TRP A 397 12.40 -4.90 -7.40
N GLN A 398 12.40 -5.01 -6.07
CA GLN A 398 12.74 -6.27 -5.38
C GLN A 398 11.67 -7.33 -5.61
N PHE A 399 10.39 -6.94 -5.69
CA PHE A 399 9.28 -7.84 -5.98
C PHE A 399 9.38 -8.47 -7.37
N LEU A 400 9.64 -7.66 -8.41
CA LEU A 400 9.77 -8.15 -9.80
C LEU A 400 11.02 -9.01 -10.00
N ILE A 401 12.10 -8.73 -9.26
CA ILE A 401 13.31 -9.57 -9.23
C ILE A 401 13.00 -10.92 -8.58
N HIS A 402 12.30 -10.92 -7.44
CA HIS A 402 11.95 -12.13 -6.69
C HIS A 402 10.99 -13.04 -7.47
N THR A 403 9.91 -12.48 -8.02
CA THR A 403 8.89 -13.23 -8.78
C THR A 403 9.32 -13.63 -10.19
N ASN A 404 10.47 -13.10 -10.66
CA ASN A 404 10.99 -13.29 -12.00
C ASN A 404 9.99 -12.94 -13.12
N SER A 405 9.04 -12.04 -12.84
CA SER A 405 7.98 -11.64 -13.77
C SER A 405 8.48 -10.63 -14.81
N ALA A 406 9.38 -9.73 -14.42
CA ALA A 406 10.04 -8.75 -15.29
C ALA A 406 11.43 -8.38 -14.75
N LYS A 407 12.23 -9.38 -14.37
CA LYS A 407 13.52 -9.20 -13.68
C LYS A 407 14.46 -8.22 -14.39
N ASP A 408 14.79 -8.47 -15.66
CA ASP A 408 15.73 -7.62 -16.42
C ASP A 408 15.28 -6.15 -16.47
N TYR A 409 13.97 -5.92 -16.57
CA TYR A 409 13.40 -4.58 -16.54
C TYR A 409 13.58 -3.91 -15.17
N ALA A 410 13.30 -4.64 -14.08
CA ALA A 410 13.45 -4.13 -12.73
C ALA A 410 14.92 -3.80 -12.40
N GLU A 411 15.85 -4.69 -12.73
CA GLU A 411 17.29 -4.45 -12.51
C GLU A 411 17.77 -3.23 -13.30
N GLN A 412 17.38 -3.11 -14.57
CA GLN A 412 17.72 -1.96 -15.40
C GLN A 412 17.14 -0.64 -14.86
N ARG A 413 15.85 -0.62 -14.49
CA ARG A 413 15.19 0.57 -13.96
C ARG A 413 15.80 1.02 -12.64
N PHE A 414 16.08 0.09 -11.75
CA PHE A 414 16.79 0.35 -10.50
C PHE A 414 18.15 0.99 -10.75
N SER A 415 18.98 0.39 -11.63
CA SER A 415 20.31 0.94 -11.97
C SER A 415 20.24 2.32 -12.60
N PHE A 416 19.22 2.63 -13.41
CA PHE A 416 19.04 3.97 -13.97
C PHE A 416 18.75 5.02 -12.90
N HIS A 417 17.84 4.76 -11.96
CA HIS A 417 17.56 5.69 -10.86
C HIS A 417 18.78 5.89 -9.96
N HIS A 418 19.52 4.83 -9.64
CA HIS A 418 20.77 4.91 -8.87
C HIS A 418 21.83 5.76 -9.59
N SER A 419 22.00 5.55 -10.91
CA SER A 419 22.94 6.32 -11.72
C SER A 419 22.54 7.79 -11.86
N ASP A 420 21.25 8.07 -12.06
CA ASP A 420 20.74 9.44 -12.17
C ASP A 420 20.89 10.18 -10.85
N PHE A 421 20.56 9.54 -9.72
CA PHE A 421 20.76 10.08 -8.38
C PHE A 421 22.23 10.49 -8.15
N ASN A 422 23.16 9.58 -8.41
CA ASN A 422 24.59 9.84 -8.18
C ASN A 422 25.12 10.95 -9.08
N LYS A 423 24.72 10.97 -10.36
CA LYS A 423 25.13 12.02 -11.28
C LYS A 423 24.57 13.40 -10.92
N LEU A 424 23.36 13.46 -10.36
CA LEU A 424 22.79 14.71 -9.83
C LEU A 424 23.54 15.20 -8.58
N CYS A 425 23.93 14.29 -7.70
CA CYS A 425 24.79 14.61 -6.55
C CYS A 425 26.18 15.11 -7.01
N ASP A 426 26.81 14.45 -7.98
CA ASP A 426 28.09 14.90 -8.57
C ASP A 426 27.96 16.29 -9.19
N LEU A 427 26.85 16.55 -9.89
CA LEU A 427 26.55 17.84 -10.51
C LEU A 427 26.37 18.94 -9.44
N PHE A 428 25.68 18.63 -8.34
CA PHE A 428 25.56 19.55 -7.20
C PHE A 428 26.95 19.89 -6.61
N GLU A 429 27.78 18.88 -6.34
CA GLU A 429 29.12 19.06 -5.78
C GLU A 429 30.04 19.85 -6.74
N LYS A 430 29.98 19.57 -8.04
CA LYS A 430 30.69 20.32 -9.08
C LYS A 430 30.26 21.78 -9.10
N TYR A 431 28.94 22.03 -9.13
CA TYR A 431 28.40 23.39 -9.13
C TYR A 431 28.79 24.15 -7.85
N LYS A 432 28.77 23.48 -6.68
CA LYS A 432 29.17 24.08 -5.40
C LYS A 432 30.62 24.59 -5.41
N ASN A 433 31.51 23.86 -6.08
CA ASN A 433 32.93 24.19 -6.14
C ASN A 433 33.28 25.22 -7.22
N GLN A 434 32.57 25.21 -8.35
CA GLN A 434 32.94 25.98 -9.54
C GLN A 434 32.03 27.20 -9.79
N ASP A 435 30.85 27.24 -9.15
CA ASP A 435 29.77 28.21 -9.39
C ASP A 435 29.37 28.37 -10.88
N VAL A 436 29.62 27.33 -11.67
CA VAL A 436 29.31 27.26 -13.10
C VAL A 436 28.68 25.90 -13.41
N LEU A 437 27.52 25.93 -14.05
CA LEU A 437 26.88 24.74 -14.60
C LEU A 437 27.09 24.71 -16.11
N GLU A 438 27.80 23.69 -16.61
CA GLU A 438 28.03 23.53 -18.04
C GLU A 438 26.72 23.24 -18.80
N ILE A 439 26.69 23.59 -20.08
CA ILE A 439 25.52 23.39 -20.95
C ILE A 439 25.10 21.91 -20.99
N HIS A 440 26.07 20.99 -21.07
CA HIS A 440 25.81 19.55 -21.03
C HIS A 440 25.13 19.13 -19.71
N ASP A 441 25.59 19.66 -18.58
CA ASP A 441 25.08 19.29 -17.26
C ASP A 441 23.66 19.83 -17.06
N ASN A 442 23.38 21.05 -17.52
CA ASN A 442 22.02 21.60 -17.53
C ASN A 442 21.09 20.79 -18.44
N ASN A 443 21.54 20.40 -19.64
CA ASN A 443 20.74 19.56 -20.54
C ASN A 443 20.44 18.18 -19.91
N TYR A 444 21.39 17.62 -19.16
CA TYR A 444 21.17 16.37 -18.44
C TYR A 444 20.13 16.54 -17.33
N LEU A 445 20.24 17.59 -16.51
CA LEU A 445 19.24 17.91 -15.47
C LEU A 445 17.83 18.04 -16.06
N GLU A 446 17.67 18.82 -17.14
CA GLU A 446 16.38 19.01 -17.81
C GLU A 446 15.82 17.71 -18.40
N ALA A 447 16.68 16.87 -18.99
CA ALA A 447 16.27 15.59 -19.53
C ALA A 447 15.78 14.64 -18.42
N THR A 448 16.47 14.61 -17.28
CA THR A 448 16.09 13.82 -16.12
C THR A 448 14.80 14.33 -15.49
N GLU A 449 14.65 15.65 -15.29
CA GLU A 449 13.40 16.26 -14.80
C GLU A 449 12.21 15.94 -15.71
N LYS A 450 12.39 15.95 -17.03
CA LYS A 450 11.33 15.60 -17.98
C LYS A 450 10.95 14.12 -17.92
N ARG A 451 11.94 13.23 -17.80
CA ARG A 451 11.74 11.78 -17.74
C ARG A 451 11.10 11.36 -16.41
N ASN A 452 11.59 11.91 -15.30
CA ASN A 452 11.26 11.54 -13.94
C ASN A 452 10.64 12.74 -13.21
N SER A 453 9.36 13.00 -13.51
CA SER A 453 8.61 14.19 -13.05
C SER A 453 7.49 13.96 -12.01
N PRO A 454 7.32 12.81 -11.30
CA PRO A 454 6.28 12.71 -10.27
C PRO A 454 6.58 13.63 -9.07
N PHE A 455 5.57 14.00 -8.29
CA PHE A 455 5.71 14.87 -7.11
C PHE A 455 6.35 16.23 -7.42
N GLN A 456 5.66 17.05 -8.24
CA GLN A 456 6.11 18.42 -8.56
C GLN A 456 6.18 19.34 -7.32
N GLU A 457 5.41 18.99 -6.30
CA GLU A 457 5.35 19.62 -4.98
C GLU A 457 6.43 19.15 -4.01
N LEU A 458 7.37 18.29 -4.42
CA LEU A 458 8.42 17.74 -3.55
C LEU A 458 9.33 18.85 -2.98
N GLU A 459 9.55 18.80 -1.66
CA GLU A 459 10.41 19.75 -0.95
C GLU A 459 11.58 19.04 -0.26
N LEU A 460 12.77 19.65 -0.31
CA LEU A 460 13.97 19.15 0.37
C LEU A 460 13.80 19.12 1.89
N GLU A 461 13.00 20.04 2.44
CA GLU A 461 12.67 20.14 3.86
C GLU A 461 11.98 18.89 4.42
N TRP A 462 11.46 18.02 3.56
CA TRP A 462 10.81 16.78 3.99
C TRP A 462 11.82 15.68 4.33
N TRP A 463 13.10 15.83 3.94
CA TRP A 463 14.20 14.97 4.39
C TRP A 463 14.61 15.32 5.83
N LYS A 464 13.82 14.86 6.80
CA LYS A 464 14.07 15.08 8.24
C LYS A 464 13.53 13.94 9.10
N ASP A 465 14.17 13.75 10.25
CA ASP A 465 13.83 12.73 11.23
C ASP A 465 12.51 12.99 11.98
#